data_AF-A0AAJ3FC16-F1
#
_entry.id   AF-A0AAJ3FC16-F1
#
_cell.length_a   1.000
_cell.length_b   1.000
_cell.length_c   1.000
_cell.angle_alpha   90.00
_cell.angle_beta   90.00
_cell.angle_gamma   90.00
#
_symmetry.space_group_name_H-M   'P 1'
#
loop_
_entity.id
_entity.type
_entity.pdbx_description
1 polymer ?
#
loop_
_entity_poly.entity_id
_entity_poly.type
_entity_poly.pdbx_seq_one_letter_code
_entity_poly.pdbx_strand_id
1 'polypeptide(L)'
;MRHIGEKIILVLCIVVFGIAAMNLVEIGKEYYDGQKEYEELKEYTEEKANGQQDDPTESETEEKTIDFAELRKINEDIVAWIQIPGIGVDYPVVQGEDNEYYLHHTFRKEANKAGSIFLDYRNRADFTERRVIIYGHNMKDGSMFSNLKKYQDNTFRKESGIAYLYLPEKTLQLGIVACERVSMRAEVYALEYNVLCD
;
A
#
# COMPACT_ATOMS: atom_id res chain seq x y z
N MET A 1 53.45 3.58 23.57
CA MET A 1 52.59 4.48 22.76
C MET A 1 51.79 3.74 21.67
N ARG A 2 52.35 2.77 20.90
CA ARG A 2 51.60 1.99 19.89
C ARG A 2 50.30 1.33 20.38
N HIS A 3 50.34 0.65 21.52
CA HIS A 3 49.15 -0.03 22.08
C HIS A 3 48.05 0.90 22.62
N ILE A 4 48.36 2.17 22.87
CA ILE A 4 47.33 3.14 23.31
C ILE A 4 46.52 3.59 22.11
N GLY A 5 47.16 3.83 20.96
CA GLY A 5 46.47 4.15 19.70
C GLY A 5 45.58 3.01 19.21
N GLU A 6 46.07 1.76 19.26
CA GLU A 6 45.30 0.56 18.89
C GLU A 6 44.03 0.40 19.76
N LYS A 7 44.15 0.63 21.08
CA LYS A 7 43.01 0.57 22.00
C LYS A 7 41.99 1.69 21.77
N ILE A 8 42.43 2.91 21.44
CA ILE A 8 41.54 4.02 21.11
C ILE A 8 40.75 3.73 19.83
N ILE A 9 41.43 3.21 18.78
CA ILE A 9 40.77 2.82 17.53
C ILE A 9 39.75 1.71 17.79
N LEU A 10 40.10 0.71 18.60
CA LEU A 10 39.18 -0.38 18.96
C LEU A 10 37.92 0.14 19.65
N VAL A 11 38.06 1.03 20.64
CA VAL A 11 36.91 1.64 21.33
C VAL A 11 36.04 2.43 20.36
N LEU A 12 36.66 3.21 19.46
CA LEU A 12 35.93 3.96 18.44
C LEU A 12 35.15 3.03 17.50
N CYS A 13 35.74 1.92 17.06
CA CYS A 13 35.06 0.92 16.25
C CYS A 13 33.87 0.28 16.98
N ILE A 14 34.01 -0.02 18.28
CA ILE A 14 32.91 -0.57 19.09
C ILE A 14 31.76 0.42 19.20
N VAL A 15 32.05 1.71 19.40
CA VAL A 15 31.01 2.76 19.44
C VAL A 15 30.29 2.87 18.11
N VAL A 16 31.02 2.94 16.99
CA VAL A 16 30.43 3.00 15.64
C VAL A 16 29.58 1.76 15.35
N PHE A 17 30.09 0.57 15.72
CA PHE A 17 29.34 -0.68 15.56
C PHE A 17 28.07 -0.71 16.43
N GLY A 18 28.15 -0.20 17.66
CA GLY A 18 26.99 -0.07 18.54
C GLY A 18 25.91 0.84 17.96
N ILE A 19 26.30 2.00 17.42
CA ILE A 19 25.38 2.92 16.72
C ILE A 19 24.75 2.24 15.50
N ALA A 20 25.56 1.57 14.68
CA ALA A 20 25.05 0.85 13.51
C ALA A 20 24.06 -0.27 13.90
N ALA A 21 24.33 -1.01 14.98
CA ALA A 21 23.44 -2.05 15.49
C ALA A 21 22.12 -1.47 16.00
N MET A 22 22.13 -0.34 16.72
CA MET A 22 20.91 0.33 17.18
C MET A 22 20.03 0.75 15.99
N ASN A 23 20.62 1.38 14.97
CA ASN A 23 19.89 1.78 13.76
C ASN A 23 19.30 0.58 13.01
N LEU A 24 20.00 -0.56 12.97
CA LEU A 24 19.51 -1.77 12.34
C LEU A 24 18.29 -2.35 13.08
N VAL A 25 18.33 -2.33 14.42
CA VAL A 25 17.20 -2.78 15.25
C VAL A 25 15.99 -1.88 15.07
N GLU A 26 16.19 -0.55 15.00
CA GLU A 26 15.12 0.40 14.75
C GLU A 26 14.42 0.16 13.41
N ILE A 27 15.21 -0.02 12.33
CA ILE A 27 14.66 -0.38 11.02
C ILE A 27 13.89 -1.71 11.10
N GLY A 28 14.48 -2.74 11.70
CA GLY A 28 13.85 -4.05 11.81
C GLY A 28 12.52 -4.01 12.58
N LYS A 29 12.47 -3.20 13.65
CA LYS A 29 11.24 -2.99 14.43
C LYS A 29 10.16 -2.31 13.60
N GLU A 30 10.52 -1.28 12.83
CA GLU A 30 9.57 -0.55 11.98
C GLU A 30 8.92 -1.44 10.90
N TYR A 31 9.69 -2.36 10.30
CA TYR A 31 9.15 -3.39 9.39
C TYR A 31 8.20 -4.35 10.11
N TYR A 32 8.61 -4.82 11.30
CA TYR A 32 7.82 -5.76 12.09
C TYR A 32 6.49 -5.16 12.55
N ASP A 33 6.50 -3.93 13.09
CA ASP A 33 5.32 -3.23 13.58
C ASP A 33 4.33 -2.97 12.43
N GLY A 34 4.84 -2.53 11.26
CA GLY A 34 4.00 -2.32 10.07
C GLY A 34 3.36 -3.61 9.57
N GLN A 35 4.12 -4.70 9.44
CA GLN A 35 3.58 -5.99 9.01
C GLN A 35 2.51 -6.52 9.98
N LYS A 36 2.75 -6.38 11.29
CA LYS A 36 1.81 -6.80 12.32
C LYS A 36 0.48 -6.03 12.23
N GLU A 37 0.52 -4.71 12.02
CA GLU A 37 -0.71 -3.92 11.81
C GLU A 37 -1.54 -4.44 10.63
N TYR A 38 -0.88 -4.87 9.54
CA TYR A 38 -1.57 -5.44 8.38
C TYR A 38 -2.09 -6.87 8.63
N GLU A 39 -1.41 -7.68 9.44
CA GLU A 39 -1.90 -9.00 9.83
C GLU A 39 -3.19 -8.91 10.67
N GLU A 40 -3.28 -7.90 11.54
CA GLU A 40 -4.48 -7.60 12.33
C GLU A 40 -5.66 -7.14 11.46
N LEU A 41 -5.43 -6.65 10.23
CA LEU A 41 -6.52 -6.21 9.37
C LEU A 41 -7.45 -7.33 8.91
N LYS A 42 -7.00 -8.60 8.98
CA LYS A 42 -7.82 -9.77 8.68
C LYS A 42 -9.08 -9.82 9.54
N GLU A 43 -9.08 -9.19 10.71
CA GLU A 43 -10.26 -9.09 11.58
C GLU A 43 -11.39 -8.23 10.97
N TYR A 44 -11.06 -7.30 10.07
CA TYR A 44 -12.04 -6.41 9.43
C TYR A 44 -12.46 -6.88 8.04
N THR A 45 -12.02 -8.07 7.64
CA THR A 45 -12.31 -8.64 6.33
C THR A 45 -12.86 -10.05 6.48
N GLU A 46 -14.08 -10.27 6.00
CA GLU A 46 -14.67 -11.60 5.94
C GLU A 46 -14.50 -12.16 4.53
N GLU A 47 -13.82 -13.29 4.41
CA GLU A 47 -13.77 -14.09 3.18
C GLU A 47 -14.87 -15.14 3.25
N LYS A 48 -15.91 -14.99 2.41
CA LYS A 48 -16.90 -16.06 2.24
C LYS A 48 -16.29 -17.14 1.36
N ALA A 49 -15.88 -18.24 1.98
CA ALA A 49 -15.59 -19.47 1.26
C ALA A 49 -16.89 -19.96 0.59
N ASN A 50 -16.97 -19.85 -0.74
CA ASN A 50 -18.11 -20.37 -1.47
C ASN A 50 -18.06 -21.90 -1.41
N GLY A 51 -19.02 -22.51 -0.73
CA GLY A 51 -19.14 -23.97 -0.67
C GLY A 51 -19.54 -24.54 -2.02
N GLN A 52 -18.66 -25.35 -2.61
CA GLN A 52 -18.90 -26.30 -3.71
C GLN A 52 -19.52 -25.74 -5.00
N GLN A 53 -18.70 -25.63 -6.06
CA GLN A 53 -19.10 -26.10 -7.39
C GLN A 53 -17.88 -26.39 -8.29
N ASP A 54 -17.85 -27.61 -8.82
CA ASP A 54 -16.93 -28.10 -9.84
C ASP A 54 -17.07 -27.29 -11.15
N ASP A 55 -16.19 -26.32 -11.41
CA ASP A 55 -15.85 -25.88 -12.78
C ASP A 55 -14.44 -25.22 -12.80
N PRO A 56 -13.46 -25.68 -13.62
CA PRO A 56 -12.07 -25.22 -13.51
C PRO A 56 -11.77 -23.86 -14.17
N THR A 57 -12.78 -23.05 -14.49
CA THR A 57 -12.60 -21.86 -15.37
C THR A 57 -13.03 -20.53 -14.76
N GLU A 58 -13.63 -20.51 -13.57
CA GLU A 58 -13.86 -19.26 -12.84
C GLU A 58 -12.80 -19.08 -11.77
N SER A 59 -11.98 -18.03 -11.91
CA SER A 59 -11.14 -17.53 -10.82
C SER A 59 -12.04 -17.31 -9.61
N GLU A 60 -11.89 -18.16 -8.59
CA GLU A 60 -12.58 -18.09 -7.30
C GLU A 60 -12.59 -16.63 -6.84
N THR A 61 -13.72 -15.97 -7.03
CA THR A 61 -13.93 -14.62 -6.53
C THR A 61 -14.55 -14.83 -5.16
N GLU A 62 -13.70 -15.04 -4.16
CA GLU A 62 -14.15 -15.01 -2.77
C GLU A 62 -14.86 -13.67 -2.56
N GLU A 63 -16.15 -13.70 -2.23
CA GLU A 63 -16.91 -12.50 -1.88
C GLU A 63 -16.33 -11.94 -0.57
N LYS A 64 -15.33 -11.07 -0.71
CA LYS A 64 -14.71 -10.36 0.39
C LYS A 64 -15.61 -9.23 0.85
N THR A 65 -15.95 -9.21 2.14
CA THR A 65 -16.69 -8.12 2.77
C THR A 65 -15.74 -7.34 3.69
N ILE A 66 -15.82 -6.01 3.67
CA ILE A 66 -14.97 -5.12 4.47
C ILE A 66 -15.83 -4.39 5.50
N ASP A 67 -15.48 -4.48 6.78
CA ASP A 67 -16.14 -3.73 7.85
C ASP A 67 -15.60 -2.28 7.92
N PHE A 68 -16.13 -1.42 7.06
CA PHE A 68 -15.77 0.00 7.06
C PHE A 68 -16.19 0.72 8.35
N ALA A 69 -17.18 0.23 9.09
CA ALA A 69 -17.64 0.89 10.30
C ALA A 69 -16.60 0.74 11.42
N GLU A 70 -16.05 -0.46 11.61
CA GLU A 70 -14.97 -0.69 12.58
C GLU A 70 -13.65 -0.06 12.13
N LEU A 71 -13.31 -0.16 10.84
CA LEU A 71 -12.10 0.49 10.30
C LEU A 71 -12.12 1.99 10.54
N ARG A 72 -13.26 2.67 10.35
CA ARG A 72 -13.38 4.11 10.60
C ARG A 72 -13.25 4.51 12.06
N LYS A 73 -13.52 3.61 13.01
CA LYS A 73 -13.23 3.88 14.43
C LYS A 73 -11.73 3.91 14.71
N ILE A 74 -10.93 3.17 13.94
CA ILE A 74 -9.47 3.24 13.99
C ILE A 74 -9.00 4.54 13.35
N ASN A 75 -9.50 4.83 12.14
CA ASN A 75 -9.14 6.03 11.41
C ASN A 75 -10.26 6.46 10.46
N GLU A 76 -10.81 7.65 10.71
CA GLU A 76 -11.86 8.25 9.87
C GLU A 76 -11.40 8.54 8.44
N ASP A 77 -10.09 8.64 8.20
CA ASP A 77 -9.50 8.91 6.89
C ASP A 77 -9.58 7.69 5.95
N ILE A 78 -10.06 6.52 6.41
CA ILE A 78 -10.23 5.33 5.58
C ILE A 78 -11.43 5.51 4.64
N VAL A 79 -11.12 5.58 3.34
CA VAL A 79 -12.11 5.87 2.28
C VAL A 79 -12.46 4.64 1.45
N ALA A 80 -11.55 3.67 1.33
CA ALA A 80 -11.76 2.46 0.53
C ALA A 80 -10.85 1.32 0.98
N TRP A 81 -10.94 0.19 0.29
CA TRP A 81 -10.01 -0.92 0.38
C TRP A 81 -9.62 -1.38 -1.03
N ILE A 82 -8.33 -1.60 -1.29
CA ILE A 82 -7.84 -2.07 -2.58
C ILE A 82 -7.26 -3.47 -2.47
N GLN A 83 -7.68 -4.36 -3.37
CA GLN A 83 -7.13 -5.70 -3.49
C GLN A 83 -6.69 -5.96 -4.93
N ILE A 84 -5.49 -6.50 -5.11
CA ILE A 84 -4.97 -7.00 -6.39
C ILE A 84 -4.37 -8.38 -6.12
N PRO A 85 -5.18 -9.45 -6.20
CA PRO A 85 -4.78 -10.80 -5.77
C PRO A 85 -3.49 -11.29 -6.43
N GLY A 86 -3.34 -11.03 -7.73
CA GLY A 86 -2.18 -11.45 -8.53
C GLY A 86 -0.81 -10.98 -8.02
N ILE A 87 -0.79 -9.92 -7.22
CA ILE A 87 0.45 -9.32 -6.73
C ILE A 87 0.50 -9.14 -5.21
N GLY A 88 -0.49 -9.66 -4.48
CA GLY A 88 -0.56 -9.61 -3.02
C GLY A 88 -0.81 -8.21 -2.45
N VAL A 89 -1.45 -7.33 -3.23
CA VAL A 89 -1.93 -6.04 -2.72
C VAL A 89 -3.26 -6.29 -2.05
N ASP A 90 -3.39 -5.92 -0.78
CA ASP A 90 -4.62 -6.11 -0.01
C ASP A 90 -4.62 -5.15 1.19
N TYR A 91 -5.01 -3.89 0.97
CA TYR A 91 -4.77 -2.80 1.92
C TYR A 91 -5.94 -1.82 2.02
N PRO A 92 -6.14 -1.18 3.19
CA PRO A 92 -7.01 -0.03 3.31
C PRO A 92 -6.42 1.15 2.52
N VAL A 93 -7.30 1.96 1.98
CA VAL A 93 -6.96 3.21 1.31
C VAL A 93 -7.39 4.37 2.19
N VAL A 94 -6.44 5.19 2.60
CA VAL A 94 -6.67 6.40 3.41
C VAL A 94 -6.60 7.66 2.54
N GLN A 95 -7.18 8.76 3.00
CA GLN A 95 -7.05 10.07 2.35
C GLN A 95 -6.68 11.14 3.36
N GLY A 96 -5.56 11.82 3.14
CA GLY A 96 -5.14 12.97 3.94
C GLY A 96 -5.56 14.31 3.34
N GLU A 97 -5.22 15.39 4.04
CA GLU A 97 -5.38 16.77 3.52
C GLU A 97 -4.32 17.12 2.46
N ASP A 98 -3.27 16.31 2.34
CA ASP A 98 -2.19 16.43 1.38
C ASP A 98 -1.74 15.03 0.87
N ASN A 99 -0.75 15.03 -0.04
CA ASN A 99 -0.13 13.80 -0.57
C ASN A 99 1.19 13.43 0.14
N GLU A 100 1.48 14.01 1.32
CA GLU A 100 2.74 13.84 2.04
C GLU A 100 2.58 13.07 3.36
N TYR A 101 1.52 13.32 4.12
CA TYR A 101 1.33 12.74 5.44
C TYR A 101 1.40 11.21 5.43
N TYR A 102 0.61 10.56 4.57
CA TYR A 102 0.54 9.10 4.47
C TYR A 102 1.70 8.46 3.69
N LEU A 103 2.67 9.24 3.19
CA LEU A 103 3.96 8.70 2.76
C LEU A 103 4.78 8.18 3.94
N HIS A 104 4.54 8.70 5.14
CA HIS A 104 5.36 8.41 6.33
C HIS A 104 4.53 7.95 7.54
N HIS A 105 3.25 7.64 7.33
CA HIS A 105 2.35 7.16 8.37
C HIS A 105 1.54 5.95 7.90
N THR A 106 1.30 5.00 8.79
CA THR A 106 0.39 3.87 8.56
C THR A 106 -1.06 4.33 8.59
N PHE A 107 -1.99 3.43 8.25
CA PHE A 107 -3.43 3.71 8.32
C PHE A 107 -3.91 3.97 9.76
N ARG A 108 -3.11 3.63 10.79
CA ARG A 108 -3.37 3.97 12.20
C ARG A 108 -2.80 5.33 12.60
N LYS A 109 -2.23 6.09 11.66
CA LYS A 109 -1.55 7.38 11.87
C LYS A 109 -0.23 7.26 12.66
N GLU A 110 0.36 6.07 12.71
CA GLU A 110 1.65 5.83 13.33
C GLU A 110 2.80 6.04 12.33
N ALA A 111 3.91 6.63 12.78
CA ALA A 111 5.06 6.90 11.91
C ALA A 111 5.69 5.59 11.38
N ASN A 112 5.78 5.46 10.05
CA ASN A 112 6.36 4.30 9.39
C ASN A 112 6.83 4.62 7.96
N LYS A 113 8.04 4.19 7.60
CA LYS A 113 8.65 4.36 6.27
C LYS A 113 7.90 3.66 5.15
N ALA A 114 7.17 2.59 5.43
CA ALA A 114 6.32 1.91 4.46
C ALA A 114 5.07 2.74 4.12
N GLY A 115 4.71 3.70 4.96
CA GLY A 115 3.54 4.56 4.81
C GLY A 115 2.24 3.77 4.68
N SER A 116 1.31 4.32 3.90
CA SER A 116 0.02 3.71 3.58
C SER A 116 -0.23 3.68 2.09
N ILE A 117 -1.28 2.95 1.68
CA ILE A 117 -1.92 3.17 0.39
C ILE A 117 -2.89 4.34 0.57
N PHE A 118 -2.77 5.38 -0.25
CA PHE A 118 -3.57 6.59 -0.06
C PHE A 118 -4.09 7.20 -1.36
N LEU A 119 -5.28 7.79 -1.27
CA LEU A 119 -5.94 8.54 -2.34
C LEU A 119 -5.35 9.95 -2.43
N ASP A 120 -5.21 10.49 -3.65
CA ASP A 120 -4.81 11.88 -3.84
C ASP A 120 -5.78 12.84 -3.11
N TYR A 121 -5.25 13.82 -2.38
CA TYR A 121 -6.06 14.75 -1.59
C TYR A 121 -7.08 15.54 -2.42
N ARG A 122 -6.85 15.71 -3.73
CA ARG A 122 -7.74 16.43 -4.63
C ARG A 122 -8.91 15.58 -5.11
N ASN A 123 -8.80 14.25 -5.01
CA ASN A 123 -9.83 13.34 -5.47
C ASN A 123 -11.00 13.27 -4.47
N ARG A 124 -12.20 12.96 -4.94
CA ARG A 124 -13.37 12.68 -4.09
C ARG A 124 -13.32 11.25 -3.56
N ALA A 125 -13.52 11.10 -2.25
CA ALA A 125 -13.55 9.81 -1.56
C ALA A 125 -14.64 8.83 -2.03
N ASP A 126 -15.59 9.27 -2.86
CA ASP A 126 -16.62 8.42 -3.46
C ASP A 126 -16.21 7.80 -4.81
N PHE A 127 -15.00 8.11 -5.30
CA PHE A 127 -14.42 7.57 -6.53
C PHE A 127 -15.31 7.77 -7.77
N THR A 128 -16.11 8.84 -7.79
CA THR A 128 -17.01 9.15 -8.92
C THR A 128 -16.33 9.97 -10.03
N GLU A 129 -15.11 10.44 -9.80
CA GLU A 129 -14.35 11.22 -10.78
C GLU A 129 -13.79 10.32 -11.89
N ARG A 130 -13.60 10.89 -13.09
CA ARG A 130 -13.07 10.14 -14.24
C ARG A 130 -11.63 9.67 -14.03
N ARG A 131 -10.85 10.40 -13.23
CA ARG A 131 -9.46 10.08 -12.93
C ARG A 131 -9.25 10.12 -11.42
N VAL A 132 -8.93 8.96 -10.86
CA VAL A 132 -8.60 8.77 -9.46
C VAL A 132 -7.15 8.31 -9.39
N ILE A 133 -6.36 8.92 -8.50
CA ILE A 133 -4.95 8.56 -8.31
C ILE A 133 -4.78 7.98 -6.91
N ILE A 134 -4.28 6.75 -6.84
CA ILE A 134 -3.93 6.07 -5.59
C ILE A 134 -2.41 5.87 -5.58
N TYR A 135 -1.80 6.23 -4.45
CA TYR A 135 -0.37 6.16 -4.21
C TYR A 135 -0.05 5.05 -3.21
N GLY A 136 1.20 4.58 -3.28
CA GLY A 136 1.74 3.59 -2.36
C GLY A 136 3.23 3.40 -2.61
N HIS A 137 3.99 3.05 -1.57
CA HIS A 137 5.44 2.88 -1.69
C HIS A 137 5.84 1.67 -2.54
N ASN A 138 6.99 1.78 -3.19
CA ASN A 138 7.66 0.68 -3.88
C ASN A 138 8.70 0.05 -2.93
N MET A 139 8.23 -0.75 -1.97
CA MET A 139 9.06 -1.35 -0.93
C MET A 139 9.95 -2.48 -1.47
N LYS A 140 11.12 -2.71 -0.86
CA LYS A 140 12.06 -3.75 -1.32
C LYS A 140 11.64 -5.18 -0.94
N ASP A 141 10.86 -5.32 0.12
CA ASP A 141 10.31 -6.58 0.62
C ASP A 141 9.11 -7.10 -0.21
N GLY A 142 8.62 -6.29 -1.15
CA GLY A 142 7.48 -6.65 -2.01
C GLY A 142 6.13 -6.17 -1.49
N SER A 143 6.08 -5.55 -0.30
CA SER A 143 4.86 -4.97 0.27
C SER A 143 4.39 -3.71 -0.49
N MET A 144 3.21 -3.21 -0.11
CA MET A 144 2.60 -2.01 -0.66
C MET A 144 2.44 -2.14 -2.18
N PHE A 145 2.87 -1.15 -2.97
CA PHE A 145 2.76 -1.14 -4.42
C PHE A 145 4.04 -1.63 -5.13
N SER A 146 4.97 -2.27 -4.41
CA SER A 146 6.22 -2.77 -4.99
C SER A 146 6.02 -3.72 -6.17
N ASN A 147 5.00 -4.58 -6.08
CA ASN A 147 4.73 -5.61 -7.08
C ASN A 147 3.94 -5.11 -8.30
N LEU A 148 3.50 -3.84 -8.35
CA LEU A 148 2.88 -3.27 -9.56
C LEU A 148 3.80 -3.38 -10.78
N LYS A 149 5.13 -3.35 -10.58
CA LYS A 149 6.11 -3.54 -11.66
C LYS A 149 6.03 -4.89 -12.37
N LYS A 150 5.35 -5.90 -11.80
CA LYS A 150 5.11 -7.18 -12.49
C LYS A 150 4.21 -7.01 -13.72
N TYR A 151 3.32 -6.02 -13.72
CA TYR A 151 2.46 -5.69 -14.85
C TYR A 151 3.17 -5.06 -16.06
N GLN A 152 4.49 -4.82 -15.96
CA GLN A 152 5.32 -4.53 -17.12
C GLN A 152 5.44 -5.74 -18.06
N ASP A 153 5.29 -6.96 -17.53
CA ASP A 153 5.19 -8.17 -18.33
C ASP A 153 3.78 -8.28 -18.95
N ASN A 154 3.71 -8.31 -20.28
CA ASN A 154 2.45 -8.33 -21.01
C ASN A 154 1.68 -9.65 -20.83
N THR A 155 2.36 -10.77 -20.60
CA THR A 155 1.73 -12.07 -20.38
C THR A 155 1.08 -12.07 -19.00
N PHE A 156 1.84 -11.71 -17.97
CA PHE A 156 1.35 -11.59 -16.60
C PHE A 156 0.15 -10.63 -16.51
N ARG A 157 0.20 -9.47 -17.17
CA ARG A 157 -0.92 -8.52 -17.18
C ARG A 157 -2.19 -9.08 -17.82
N LYS A 158 -2.06 -9.87 -18.89
CA LYS A 158 -3.22 -10.50 -19.54
C LYS A 158 -3.83 -11.61 -18.69
N GLU A 159 -3.00 -12.35 -17.95
CA GLU A 159 -3.44 -13.46 -17.11
C GLU A 159 -3.94 -13.03 -15.72
N SER A 160 -3.43 -11.92 -15.18
CA SER A 160 -3.69 -11.47 -13.80
C SER A 160 -4.11 -10.00 -13.69
N GLY A 161 -4.91 -9.54 -14.66
CA GLY A 161 -5.22 -8.13 -14.87
C GLY A 161 -6.43 -7.57 -14.14
N ILE A 162 -6.85 -8.14 -13.01
CA ILE A 162 -8.03 -7.69 -12.26
C ILE A 162 -7.62 -7.15 -10.89
N ALA A 163 -8.18 -6.00 -10.53
CA ALA A 163 -8.13 -5.40 -9.21
C ALA A 163 -9.56 -5.15 -8.70
N TYR A 164 -9.71 -5.11 -7.38
CA TYR A 164 -10.97 -4.81 -6.69
C TYR A 164 -10.77 -3.58 -5.82
N LEU A 165 -11.72 -2.66 -5.89
CA LEU A 165 -11.81 -1.51 -5.01
C LEU A 165 -13.14 -1.59 -4.26
N TYR A 166 -13.07 -1.88 -2.97
CA TYR A 166 -14.23 -1.95 -2.10
C TYR A 166 -14.49 -0.56 -1.54
N LEU A 167 -15.74 -0.12 -1.70
CA LEU A 167 -16.28 1.10 -1.10
C LEU A 167 -17.38 0.68 -0.11
N PRO A 168 -17.77 1.54 0.84
CA PRO A 168 -18.80 1.20 1.82
C PRO A 168 -20.12 0.71 1.21
N GLU A 169 -20.49 1.20 0.03
CA GLU A 169 -21.78 0.91 -0.61
C GLU A 169 -21.68 -0.06 -1.80
N LYS A 170 -20.48 -0.28 -2.34
CA LYS A 170 -20.30 -1.05 -3.58
C LYS A 170 -18.86 -1.52 -3.76
N THR A 171 -18.69 -2.57 -4.55
CA THR A 171 -17.39 -3.03 -5.03
C THR A 171 -17.22 -2.68 -6.50
N LEU A 172 -16.08 -2.10 -6.85
CA LEU A 172 -15.69 -1.82 -8.23
C LEU A 172 -14.64 -2.84 -8.67
N GLN A 173 -14.91 -3.54 -9.76
CA GLN A 173 -13.93 -4.39 -10.43
C GLN A 173 -13.20 -3.57 -11.49
N LEU A 174 -11.88 -3.53 -11.41
CA LEU A 174 -11.00 -2.71 -12.23
C LEU A 174 -10.12 -3.60 -13.12
N GLY A 175 -10.07 -3.30 -14.41
CA GLY A 175 -9.16 -3.95 -15.36
C GLY A 175 -7.83 -3.22 -15.44
N ILE A 176 -6.72 -3.95 -15.30
CA ILE A 176 -5.37 -3.42 -15.44
C ILE A 176 -4.99 -3.42 -16.92
N VAL A 177 -5.14 -2.25 -17.55
CA VAL A 177 -4.95 -2.09 -19.00
C VAL A 177 -3.50 -1.79 -19.39
N ALA A 178 -2.76 -1.09 -18.54
CA ALA A 178 -1.42 -0.60 -18.84
C ALA A 178 -0.54 -0.53 -17.58
N CYS A 179 0.78 -0.57 -17.78
CA CYS A 179 1.77 -0.33 -16.74
C CYS A 179 2.96 0.39 -17.36
N GLU A 180 3.25 1.59 -16.89
CA GLU A 180 4.28 2.46 -17.44
C GLU A 180 5.16 3.04 -16.34
N ARG A 181 6.43 3.30 -16.67
CA ARG A 181 7.31 4.11 -15.80
C ARG A 181 7.22 5.55 -16.26
N VAL A 182 6.75 6.41 -15.36
CA VAL A 182 6.55 7.83 -15.62
C VAL A 182 7.48 8.66 -14.74
N SER A 183 7.78 9.88 -15.19
CA SER A 183 8.45 10.88 -14.36
C SER A 183 7.51 11.40 -13.27
N MET A 184 8.04 11.78 -12.11
CA MET A 184 7.27 12.42 -11.03
C MET A 184 6.55 13.71 -11.46
N ARG A 185 6.95 14.30 -12.60
CA ARG A 185 6.35 15.52 -13.17
C ARG A 185 5.47 15.23 -14.39
N ALA A 186 5.11 13.97 -14.63
CA ALA A 186 4.31 13.60 -15.78
C ALA A 186 2.86 14.09 -15.66
N GLU A 187 2.25 14.44 -16.81
CA GLU A 187 0.87 14.90 -16.90
C GLU A 187 -0.17 13.84 -16.50
N VAL A 188 0.23 12.57 -16.35
CA VAL A 188 -0.64 11.52 -15.82
C VAL A 188 -1.14 11.83 -14.40
N TYR A 189 -0.40 12.64 -13.64
CA TYR A 189 -0.81 13.12 -12.31
C TYR A 189 -1.69 14.39 -12.34
N ALA A 190 -1.89 14.98 -13.52
CA ALA A 190 -2.83 16.07 -13.69
C ALA A 190 -4.25 15.52 -13.57
N LEU A 191 -5.01 16.04 -12.61
CA LEU A 191 -6.44 15.89 -12.56
C LEU A 191 -7.01 17.04 -13.38
N GLU A 192 -7.80 16.73 -14.41
CA GLU A 192 -8.46 17.76 -15.22
C GLU A 192 -9.36 18.60 -14.31
N TYR A 193 -9.04 19.89 -14.15
CA TYR A 193 -9.99 20.82 -13.59
C TYR A 193 -11.17 20.93 -14.56
N ASN A 194 -12.38 20.69 -14.04
CA ASN A 194 -13.68 20.90 -14.67
C ASN A 194 -13.59 21.74 -15.96
N VAL A 195 -13.57 21.08 -17.11
CA VAL A 195 -14.19 21.67 -18.29
C VAL A 195 -15.67 21.70 -17.94
N LEU A 196 -16.16 22.88 -17.55
CA LEU A 196 -17.59 23.15 -17.53
C LEU A 196 -18.14 22.65 -18.86
N CYS A 197 -18.98 21.62 -18.80
CA CYS A 197 -19.83 21.31 -19.94
C CYS A 197 -20.84 22.46 -20.02
N ASP A 198 -20.53 23.46 -20.84
CA ASP A 198 -21.55 24.33 -21.45
C ASP A 198 -22.36 23.52 -22.49
#